data_AF-A0A3L7AFD5-F1
#
_entry.id   AF-A0A3L7AFD5-F1
#
_cell.length_a   1.000
_cell.length_b   1.000
_cell.length_c   1.000
_cell.angle_alpha   90.00
_cell.angle_beta   90.00
_cell.angle_gamma   90.00
#
_symmetry.space_group_name_H-M   'P 1'
#
loop_
_entity.id
_entity.type
_entity.pdbx_description
1 polymer ?
#
loop_
_entity_poly.entity_id
_entity_poly.type
_entity_poly.pdbx_seq_one_letter_code
_entity_poly.pdbx_strand_id
1 'polypeptide(L)'
;AAAAAAMPAGPRFGPAPAARPARAPARQFASSDAAEAALIRACKAGDAPGAHAAFLAWMRLSAGTDGLRTPRMAHAVRDLYHALYRAEAPAWSGRDFLAAFRAEQAARRKAGRATRRARIDPLYPAG
;
A
#
# COMPACT_ATOMS: atom_id res chain seq x y z
N ALA A 1 -64.18 21.80 25.99
CA ALA A 1 -62.89 22.36 26.47
C ALA A 1 -62.39 21.45 27.59
N ALA A 2 -61.16 20.95 27.65
CA ALA A 2 -59.94 21.17 26.88
C ALA A 2 -59.20 19.83 26.74
N ALA A 3 -58.60 19.60 25.58
CA ALA A 3 -57.78 18.44 25.28
C ALA A 3 -56.38 18.61 25.91
N ALA A 4 -56.00 17.73 26.85
CA ALA A 4 -54.65 17.63 27.34
C ALA A 4 -53.86 16.68 26.43
N ALA A 5 -53.09 17.26 25.50
CA ALA A 5 -52.20 16.53 24.61
C ALA A 5 -51.05 15.91 25.40
N ALA A 6 -50.94 14.58 25.33
CA ALA A 6 -49.80 13.83 25.85
C ALA A 6 -48.55 14.14 25.00
N MET A 7 -47.49 14.63 25.63
CA MET A 7 -46.21 14.85 24.96
C MET A 7 -45.49 13.51 24.72
N PRO A 8 -44.93 13.26 23.52
CA PRO A 8 -44.11 12.07 23.29
C PRO A 8 -42.75 12.24 23.97
N ALA A 9 -42.38 11.25 24.78
CA ALA A 9 -41.06 11.13 25.38
C ALA A 9 -39.98 11.09 24.28
N GLY A 10 -39.04 12.04 24.34
CA GLY A 10 -37.90 12.12 23.43
C GLY A 10 -36.95 10.92 23.53
N PRO A 11 -36.06 10.76 22.54
CA PRO A 11 -35.17 9.60 22.43
C PRO A 11 -34.19 9.55 23.60
N ARG A 12 -34.13 8.37 24.23
CA ARG A 12 -33.19 8.07 25.32
C ARG A 12 -31.77 8.03 24.76
N PHE A 13 -30.89 8.89 25.27
CA PHE A 13 -29.44 8.76 25.09
C PHE A 13 -28.99 7.48 25.81
N GLY A 14 -28.82 6.39 25.06
CA GLY A 14 -28.15 5.20 25.56
C GLY A 14 -26.68 5.49 25.88
N PRO A 15 -26.05 4.70 26.78
CA PRO A 15 -24.63 4.84 27.05
C PRO A 15 -23.83 4.68 25.76
N ALA A 16 -22.86 5.57 25.55
CA ALA A 16 -21.99 5.59 24.39
C ALA A 16 -21.39 4.19 24.14
N PRO A 17 -21.33 3.71 22.88
CA PRO A 17 -20.69 2.44 22.61
C PRO A 17 -19.24 2.53 23.07
N ALA A 18 -18.87 1.66 24.02
CA ALA A 18 -17.50 1.51 24.47
C ALA A 18 -16.61 1.42 23.23
N ALA A 19 -15.65 2.35 23.12
CA ALA A 19 -14.73 2.42 21.99
C ALA A 19 -14.13 1.03 21.79
N ARG A 20 -14.58 0.35 20.72
CA ARG A 20 -14.05 -0.94 20.31
C ARG A 20 -12.54 -0.73 20.21
N PRO A 21 -11.68 -1.47 20.95
CA PRO A 21 -10.26 -1.30 20.79
C PRO A 21 -9.98 -1.52 19.32
N ALA A 22 -9.51 -0.47 18.65
CA ALA A 22 -9.10 -0.56 17.27
C ALA A 22 -8.10 -1.71 17.25
N ARG A 23 -8.49 -2.86 16.68
CA ARG A 23 -7.58 -3.96 16.42
C ARG A 23 -6.49 -3.32 15.59
N ALA A 24 -5.37 -2.97 16.23
CA ALA A 24 -4.19 -2.56 15.51
C ALA A 24 -3.94 -3.74 14.58
N PRO A 25 -4.06 -3.57 13.24
CA PRO A 25 -3.74 -4.67 12.36
C PRO A 25 -2.30 -5.03 12.74
N ALA A 26 -2.11 -6.28 13.20
CA ALA A 26 -0.79 -6.79 13.54
C ALA A 26 0.11 -6.35 12.39
N ARG A 27 1.12 -5.53 12.69
CA ARG A 27 2.03 -5.01 11.66
C ARG A 27 2.74 -6.23 11.08
N GLN A 28 2.12 -6.83 10.06
CA GLN A 28 2.53 -8.12 9.50
C GLN A 28 3.95 -8.05 8.92
N PHE A 29 4.43 -6.82 8.69
CA PHE A 29 5.76 -6.51 8.22
C PHE A 29 6.37 -5.45 9.14
N ALA A 30 7.50 -5.79 9.76
CA ALA A 30 8.22 -4.91 10.69
C ALA A 30 9.04 -3.81 9.98
N SER A 31 9.41 -4.04 8.71
CA SER A 31 10.23 -3.13 7.90
C SER A 31 9.91 -3.27 6.40
N SER A 32 10.39 -2.32 5.59
CA SER A 32 10.32 -2.42 4.13
C SER A 32 11.02 -3.67 3.60
N ASP A 33 12.13 -4.05 4.24
CA ASP A 33 12.95 -5.19 3.82
C ASP A 33 12.24 -6.51 4.13
N ALA A 34 11.54 -6.57 5.27
CA ALA A 34 10.70 -7.72 5.61
C ALA A 34 9.52 -7.88 4.62
N ALA A 35 8.90 -6.76 4.23
CA ALA A 35 7.84 -6.76 3.21
C ALA A 35 8.38 -7.19 1.83
N GLU A 36 9.57 -6.73 1.45
CA GLU A 36 10.24 -7.17 0.22
C GLU A 36 10.54 -8.67 0.23
N ALA A 37 11.13 -9.20 1.30
CA ALA A 37 11.45 -10.62 1.41
C ALA A 37 10.18 -11.49 1.30
N ALA A 38 9.11 -11.08 1.98
CA ALA A 38 7.82 -11.75 1.90
C ALA A 38 7.21 -11.68 0.50
N LEU A 39 7.32 -10.54 -0.18
CA LEU A 39 6.85 -10.37 -1.55
C LEU A 39 7.60 -11.30 -2.52
N ILE A 40 8.93 -11.38 -2.41
CA ILE A 40 9.74 -12.28 -3.25
C ILE A 40 9.33 -13.74 -3.04
N ARG A 41 9.10 -14.14 -1.78
CA ARG A 41 8.64 -15.50 -1.45
C ARG A 41 7.26 -15.78 -2.05
N ALA A 42 6.31 -14.86 -1.90
CA ALA A 42 4.96 -15.00 -2.44
C ALA A 42 4.98 -15.10 -3.97
N CYS A 43 5.77 -14.26 -4.66
CA CYS A 43 5.95 -14.33 -6.10
C CYS A 43 6.54 -15.68 -6.56
N LYS A 44 7.51 -16.23 -5.83
CA LYS A 44 8.08 -17.55 -6.14
C LYS A 44 7.08 -18.69 -5.93
N ALA A 45 6.20 -18.55 -4.93
CA ALA A 45 5.17 -19.53 -4.61
C ALA A 45 3.92 -19.41 -5.50
N GLY A 46 3.81 -18.37 -6.34
CA GLY A 46 2.59 -18.08 -7.10
C GLY A 46 1.42 -17.59 -6.23
N ASP A 47 1.71 -17.13 -5.01
CA ASP A 47 0.71 -16.65 -4.05
C ASP A 47 0.35 -15.18 -4.35
N ALA A 48 -0.67 -14.97 -5.18
CA ALA A 48 -1.17 -13.65 -5.53
C ALA A 48 -1.68 -12.85 -4.31
N PRO A 49 -2.52 -13.41 -3.41
CA PRO A 49 -2.96 -12.70 -2.21
C PRO A 49 -1.80 -12.26 -1.31
N GLY A 50 -0.85 -13.17 -1.05
CA GLY A 50 0.34 -12.87 -0.25
C GLY A 50 1.24 -11.81 -0.90
N ALA A 51 1.40 -11.86 -2.22
CA ALA A 51 2.16 -10.86 -2.96
C ALA A 51 1.51 -9.47 -2.90
N HIS A 52 0.18 -9.40 -3.02
CA HIS A 52 -0.55 -8.15 -2.89
C HIS A 52 -0.41 -7.53 -1.50
N ALA A 53 -0.61 -8.33 -0.44
CA ALA A 53 -0.45 -7.86 0.94
C ALA A 53 0.97 -7.34 1.22
N ALA A 54 1.99 -8.11 0.79
CA ALA A 54 3.38 -7.72 0.96
C ALA A 54 3.76 -6.49 0.12
N PHE A 55 3.22 -6.35 -1.09
CA PHE A 55 3.43 -5.18 -1.94
C PHE A 55 2.86 -3.90 -1.32
N LEU A 56 1.63 -3.94 -0.79
CA LEU A 56 1.03 -2.78 -0.12
C LEU A 56 1.83 -2.37 1.11
N ALA A 57 2.29 -3.36 1.90
CA ALA A 57 3.14 -3.08 3.04
C ALA A 57 4.47 -2.45 2.62
N TRP A 58 5.10 -2.95 1.57
CA TRP A 58 6.32 -2.38 1.02
C TRP A 58 6.11 -0.93 0.54
N MET A 59 5.04 -0.66 -0.19
CA MET A 59 4.69 0.71 -0.64
C MET A 59 4.52 1.66 0.55
N ARG A 60 3.83 1.22 1.61
CA ARG A 60 3.61 2.01 2.83
C ARG A 60 4.90 2.27 3.62
N LEU A 61 5.81 1.28 3.67
CA LEU A 61 7.03 1.34 4.47
C LEU A 61 8.22 1.95 3.71
N SER A 62 8.22 1.91 2.39
CA SER A 62 9.21 2.61 1.57
C SER A 62 8.88 4.11 1.62
N ALA A 63 9.77 4.91 2.22
CA ALA A 63 9.56 6.29 2.64
C ALA A 63 9.42 7.33 1.49
N GLY A 64 8.58 7.06 0.49
CA GLY A 64 8.25 7.99 -0.57
C GLY A 64 6.82 7.74 -1.04
N THR A 65 5.97 8.76 -0.90
CA THR A 65 4.64 8.85 -1.51
C THR A 65 4.69 8.92 -3.04
N ASP A 66 5.89 8.91 -3.61
CA ASP A 66 6.09 8.71 -5.04
C ASP A 66 5.52 7.34 -5.38
N GLY A 67 4.43 7.33 -6.14
CA GLY A 67 3.78 6.10 -6.60
C GLY A 67 4.69 5.22 -7.46
N LEU A 68 4.07 4.40 -8.31
CA LEU A 68 4.83 3.54 -9.21
C LEU A 68 5.57 4.39 -10.26
N ARG A 69 6.90 4.27 -10.34
CA ARG A 69 7.74 5.05 -11.26
C ARG A 69 7.82 4.43 -12.65
N THR A 70 7.67 3.12 -12.74
CA THR A 70 7.79 2.38 -13.99
C THR A 70 6.43 1.93 -14.52
N PRO A 71 6.15 2.11 -15.82
CA PRO A 71 4.90 1.65 -16.42
C PRO A 71 4.75 0.13 -16.32
N ARG A 72 5.87 -0.61 -16.38
CA ARG A 72 5.91 -2.06 -16.20
C ARG A 72 5.40 -2.49 -14.82
N MET A 73 5.72 -1.75 -13.76
CA MET A 73 5.21 -2.05 -12.43
C MET A 73 3.73 -1.73 -12.31
N ALA A 74 3.26 -0.62 -12.90
CA ALA A 74 1.83 -0.29 -12.93
C ALA A 74 1.01 -1.38 -13.64
N HIS A 75 1.50 -1.89 -14.77
CA HIS A 75 0.90 -3.02 -15.46
C HIS A 75 0.88 -4.29 -14.59
N ALA A 76 2.02 -4.66 -13.98
CA ALA A 76 2.10 -5.85 -13.14
C ALA A 76 1.16 -5.80 -11.92
N VAL A 77 0.98 -4.62 -11.31
CA VAL A 77 0.01 -4.41 -10.22
C VAL A 77 -1.43 -4.52 -10.72
N ARG A 78 -1.72 -4.01 -11.92
CA ARG A 78 -3.04 -4.16 -12.55
C ARG A 78 -3.34 -5.63 -12.84
N ASP A 79 -2.37 -6.38 -13.36
CA ASP A 79 -2.52 -7.81 -13.65
C ASP A 79 -2.75 -8.61 -12.35
N LEU A 80 -2.03 -8.26 -11.27
CA LEU A 80 -2.25 -8.81 -9.94
C LEU A 80 -3.68 -8.50 -9.42
N TYR A 81 -4.15 -7.27 -9.61
CA TYR A 81 -5.51 -6.88 -9.23
C TYR A 81 -6.57 -7.66 -10.03
N HIS A 82 -6.37 -7.81 -11.34
CA HIS A 82 -7.26 -8.64 -12.15
C HIS A 82 -7.29 -10.08 -11.64
N ALA A 83 -6.12 -10.69 -11.39
CA ALA A 83 -6.04 -12.05 -10.88
C ALA A 83 -6.75 -12.27 -9.53
N LEU A 84 -6.82 -11.23 -8.68
CA LEU A 84 -7.45 -11.31 -7.37
C LEU A 84 -8.96 -11.04 -7.38
N TYR A 85 -9.42 -10.15 -8.27
CA TYR A 85 -10.77 -9.57 -8.16
C TYR A 85 -11.62 -9.73 -9.42
N ARG A 86 -11.11 -10.34 -10.49
CA ARG A 86 -11.89 -10.67 -11.70
C ARG A 86 -12.02 -12.17 -11.85
N ALA A 87 -13.26 -12.62 -12.10
CA ALA A 87 -13.60 -14.03 -12.27
C ALA A 87 -12.90 -14.69 -13.47
N GLU A 88 -12.63 -13.94 -14.54
CA GLU A 88 -11.98 -14.42 -15.77
C GLU A 88 -10.59 -13.80 -15.95
N ALA A 89 -9.77 -13.84 -14.90
CA ALA A 89 -8.40 -13.37 -15.02
C ALA A 89 -7.46 -14.50 -15.48
N PRO A 90 -6.50 -14.19 -16.38
CA PRO A 90 -5.44 -15.13 -16.71
C PRO A 90 -4.60 -15.45 -15.46
N ALA A 91 -3.93 -16.61 -15.48
CA ALA A 91 -3.05 -17.03 -14.39
C ALA A 91 -1.97 -15.96 -14.15
N TRP A 92 -1.89 -15.46 -12.92
CA TRP A 92 -0.93 -14.44 -12.54
C TRP A 92 0.50 -14.99 -12.53
N SER A 93 1.42 -14.28 -13.17
CA SER A 93 2.84 -14.62 -13.19
C SER A 93 3.60 -13.87 -12.11
N GLY A 94 3.90 -14.56 -11.00
CA GLY A 94 4.75 -14.01 -9.94
C GLY A 94 6.17 -13.67 -10.42
N ARG A 95 6.69 -14.37 -11.44
CA ARG A 95 7.98 -14.08 -12.06
C ARG A 95 8.00 -12.72 -12.75
N ASP A 96 6.97 -12.42 -13.54
CA ASP A 96 6.89 -11.15 -14.28
C ASP A 96 6.66 -9.97 -13.33
N PHE A 97 5.85 -10.19 -12.29
CA PHE A 97 5.69 -9.23 -11.20
C PHE A 97 7.03 -8.95 -10.50
N LEU A 98 7.79 -9.99 -10.16
CA LEU A 98 9.09 -9.83 -9.51
C LEU A 98 10.09 -9.08 -10.38
N ALA A 99 10.12 -9.35 -11.70
CA ALA A 99 10.96 -8.62 -12.64
C ALA A 99 10.59 -7.13 -12.70
N ALA A 100 9.28 -6.82 -12.75
CA ALA A 100 8.78 -5.44 -12.71
C ALA A 100 9.15 -4.74 -11.40
N PHE A 101 9.00 -5.43 -10.28
CA PHE A 101 9.35 -4.92 -8.95
C PHE A 101 10.84 -4.59 -8.83
N ARG A 102 11.73 -5.45 -9.34
CA ARG A 102 13.17 -5.17 -9.33
C ARG A 102 13.54 -3.95 -10.18
N ALA A 103 12.89 -3.79 -11.34
CA ALA A 103 13.07 -2.61 -12.19
C ALA A 103 12.60 -1.33 -11.47
N GLU A 104 11.46 -1.39 -10.77
CA GLU A 104 10.94 -0.29 -9.94
C GLU A 104 11.92 0.11 -8.84
N GLN A 105 12.50 -0.86 -8.13
CA GLN A 105 13.53 -0.59 -7.12
C GLN A 105 14.78 0.05 -7.71
N ALA A 106 15.22 -0.39 -8.88
CA ALA A 106 16.36 0.23 -9.58
C ALA A 106 16.04 1.69 -9.95
N ALA A 107 14.83 1.96 -10.45
CA ALA A 107 14.37 3.32 -10.77
C ALA A 107 14.33 4.22 -9.53
N ARG A 108 13.79 3.72 -8.40
CA ARG A 108 13.77 4.46 -7.12
C ARG A 108 15.18 4.79 -6.62
N ARG A 109 16.12 3.84 -6.69
CA ARG A 109 17.53 4.07 -6.32
C ARG A 109 18.22 5.10 -7.22
N LYS A 110 17.98 5.04 -8.54
CA LYS A 110 18.51 6.02 -9.49
C LYS A 110 17.99 7.42 -9.20
N ALA A 111 16.70 7.57 -8.92
CA ALA A 111 16.09 8.84 -8.56
C ALA A 111 16.68 9.41 -7.26
N GLY A 112 16.82 8.60 -6.21
CA GLY A 112 17.45 9.04 -4.96
C GLY A 112 18.90 9.51 -5.13
N ARG A 113 19.67 8.87 -6.03
CA ARG A 113 21.03 9.33 -6.38
C ARG A 113 21.02 10.66 -7.12
N ALA A 114 20.10 10.85 -8.08
CA ALA A 114 19.98 12.10 -8.82
C ALA A 114 19.63 13.28 -7.90
N THR A 115 18.68 13.10 -6.99
CA THR A 115 18.31 14.11 -5.99
C THR A 115 19.48 14.45 -5.05
N ARG A 116 20.27 13.44 -4.63
CA ARG A 116 21.46 13.67 -3.81
C ARG A 116 22.53 14.46 -4.56
N ARG A 117 22.78 14.14 -5.84
CA ARG A 117 23.79 14.84 -6.66
C ARG A 117 23.41 16.30 -6.89
N ALA A 118 22.15 16.61 -7.17
CA ALA A 118 21.67 17.98 -7.34
C ALA A 118 21.82 18.85 -6.07
N ARG A 119 21.82 18.24 -4.87
CA ARG A 119 22.04 18.95 -3.60
C ARG A 119 23.50 19.24 -3.29
N ILE A 120 24.44 18.61 -4.01
CA ILE A 120 25.89 18.74 -3.77
C ILE A 120 26.52 19.72 -4.78
N ASP A 121 25.77 20.23 -5.77
CA ASP A 121 26.29 21.27 -6.64
C ASP A 121 26.64 22.51 -5.80
N PRO A 122 27.88 23.03 -5.90
CA PRO A 122 28.32 24.11 -5.03
C PRO A 122 27.49 25.36 -5.29
N LEU A 123 26.90 25.89 -4.22
CA LEU A 123 26.11 27.14 -4.20
C LEU A 123 26.93 28.39 -4.57
N TYR A 124 28.23 28.24 -4.79
CA TYR A 124 29.10 29.28 -5.32
C TYR A 124 29.88 28.73 -6.51
N PRO A 125 29.84 29.38 -7.69
CA PRO A 125 30.79 29.08 -8.74
C PRO A 125 32.20 29.37 -8.23
N ALA A 126 33.12 28.44 -8.46
CA ALA A 126 34.54 28.71 -8.24
C ALA A 126 34.94 29.82 -9.22
N GLY A 127 35.26 30.99 -8.66
CA GLY A 127 35.84 32.13 -9.38
C GLY A 127 37.27 31.85 -9.81
#